data_AF-A0A530LDL8-F1
#
_entry.id   AF-A0A530LDL8-F1
#
_cell.length_a   1.000
_cell.length_b   1.000
_cell.length_c   1.000
_cell.angle_alpha   90.00
_cell.angle_beta   90.00
_cell.angle_gamma   90.00
#
_symmetry.space_group_name_H-M   'P 1'
#
loop_
_entity.id
_entity.type
_entity.pdbx_description
1 polymer ?
#
loop_
_entity_poly.entity_id
_entity_poly.type
_entity_poly.pdbx_seq_one_letter_code
_entity_poly.pdbx_strand_id
1 'polypeptide(L)'
;IKDPIVDALVDRVIYATDRDDLVAATHALDRVLLWNYYVVPQWHRPVVWLAYWNKFGMPEKQPAYLGVDTDSWWVDPVKEKALAAKYKSGN
;
A
#
# COMPACT_ATOMS: atom_id res chain seq x y z
N ILE A 1 16.30 2.05 -19.71
CA ILE A 1 17.70 1.83 -19.28
C ILE A 1 18.20 0.64 -20.08
N LYS A 2 19.40 0.69 -20.64
CA LYS A 2 20.01 -0.44 -21.37
C LYS A 2 21.29 -0.80 -20.64
N ASP A 3 21.17 -1.68 -19.66
CA ASP A 3 22.28 -2.12 -18.82
C ASP A 3 22.13 -3.63 -18.57
N PRO A 4 23.09 -4.46 -19.04
CA PRO A 4 22.98 -5.91 -18.92
C PRO A 4 22.99 -6.41 -17.47
N ILE A 5 23.54 -5.63 -16.53
CA ILE A 5 23.52 -5.95 -15.10
C ILE A 5 22.11 -5.73 -14.55
N VAL A 6 21.45 -4.64 -14.94
CA VAL A 6 20.05 -4.38 -14.56
C VAL A 6 19.14 -5.49 -15.09
N ASP A 7 19.31 -5.87 -16.36
CA ASP A 7 18.50 -6.94 -16.96
C ASP A 7 18.71 -8.28 -16.23
N ALA A 8 19.95 -8.65 -15.91
CA ALA A 8 20.25 -9.87 -15.16
C ALA A 8 19.69 -9.87 -13.72
N LEU A 9 19.63 -8.71 -13.06
CA LEU A 9 19.05 -8.57 -11.73
C LEU A 9 17.53 -8.65 -11.77
N VAL A 10 16.89 -8.12 -12.81
CA VAL A 10 15.45 -8.27 -13.04
C VAL A 10 15.10 -9.75 -13.23
N ASP A 11 15.86 -10.49 -14.02
CA ASP A 11 15.65 -11.93 -14.20
C ASP A 11 15.74 -12.68 -12.85
N ARG A 12 16.71 -12.33 -11.99
CA ARG A 12 16.79 -12.93 -10.64
C ARG A 12 15.58 -12.61 -9.78
N VAL A 13 15.04 -11.40 -9.84
CA VAL A 13 13.82 -11.04 -9.09
C VAL A 13 12.62 -11.85 -9.60
N ILE A 14 12.50 -12.04 -10.92
CA ILE A 14 11.39 -12.79 -11.54
C ILE A 14 11.44 -14.28 -11.18
N TYR A 15 12.65 -14.87 -11.20
CA TYR A 15 12.84 -16.31 -11.02
C TYR A 15 13.25 -16.72 -9.60
N ALA A 16 13.23 -15.81 -8.63
CA ALA A 16 13.52 -16.12 -7.23
C ALA A 16 12.55 -17.20 -6.69
N THR A 17 13.10 -18.25 -6.08
CA THR A 17 12.31 -19.40 -5.61
C THR A 17 11.84 -19.29 -4.16
N ASP A 18 12.47 -18.41 -3.38
CA ASP A 18 12.13 -18.18 -1.99
C ASP A 18 12.20 -16.69 -1.62
N ARG A 19 11.74 -16.38 -0.40
CA ARG A 19 11.61 -15.00 0.04
C ARG A 19 12.96 -14.34 0.29
N ASP A 20 13.95 -15.07 0.79
CA ASP A 20 15.23 -14.49 1.16
C ASP A 20 16.01 -14.13 -0.11
N ASP A 21 15.95 -14.99 -1.13
CA ASP A 21 16.51 -14.75 -2.45
C ASP A 21 15.83 -13.56 -3.15
N LEU A 22 14.49 -13.49 -3.10
CA LEU A 22 13.74 -12.35 -3.66
C LEU A 22 14.16 -11.03 -3.00
N VAL A 23 14.30 -11.02 -1.67
CA VAL A 23 14.71 -9.81 -0.93
C VAL A 23 16.14 -9.41 -1.28
N ALA A 24 17.06 -10.38 -1.34
CA ALA A 24 18.45 -10.13 -1.71
C ALA A 24 18.58 -9.58 -3.14
N ALA A 25 17.89 -10.18 -4.11
CA ALA A 25 17.85 -9.73 -5.50
C ALA A 25 17.26 -8.32 -5.62
N THR A 26 16.17 -8.04 -4.90
CA THR A 26 15.51 -6.72 -4.90
C THR A 26 16.44 -5.63 -4.33
N HIS A 27 17.14 -5.91 -3.22
CA HIS A 27 18.11 -4.97 -2.64
C HIS A 27 19.30 -4.71 -3.58
N ALA A 28 19.78 -5.75 -4.27
CA ALA A 28 20.85 -5.61 -5.25
C ALA A 28 20.41 -4.73 -6.42
N LEU A 29 19.20 -4.95 -6.95
CA LEU A 29 18.62 -4.13 -8.01
C LEU A 29 18.46 -2.66 -7.59
N ASP A 30 17.85 -2.40 -6.43
CA ASP A 30 17.67 -1.05 -5.91
C ASP A 30 19.00 -0.30 -5.79
N ARG A 31 20.05 -0.98 -5.29
CA ARG A 31 21.38 -0.38 -5.19
C ARG A 31 21.95 -0.04 -6.57
N VAL A 32 21.86 -0.93 -7.56
CA VAL A 32 22.37 -0.65 -8.91
C VAL A 32 21.60 0.52 -9.57
N LEU A 33 20.29 0.60 -9.38
CA LEU A 33 19.47 1.69 -9.93
C LEU A 33 19.82 3.05 -9.31
N LEU A 34 19.99 3.09 -7.98
CA LEU A 34 20.32 4.34 -7.27
C LEU A 34 21.75 4.83 -7.56
N TRP A 35 22.73 3.92 -7.65
CA TRP A 35 24.13 4.28 -7.91
C TRP A 35 24.40 4.81 -9.32
N ASN A 36 23.52 4.52 -10.27
CA ASN A 36 23.62 5.04 -11.63
C ASN A 36 22.86 6.36 -11.85
N TYR A 37 22.29 6.95 -10.79
CA TYR A 37 21.65 8.27 -10.81
C TYR A 37 20.58 8.47 -11.90
N TYR A 38 19.80 7.42 -12.22
CA TYR A 38 18.75 7.52 -13.25
C TYR A 38 17.59 8.44 -12.84
N VAL A 39 17.41 8.65 -11.54
CA VAL A 39 16.36 9.50 -10.97
C VAL A 39 16.91 10.28 -9.76
N VAL A 40 16.28 11.40 -9.42
CA VAL A 40 16.49 12.10 -8.14
C VAL A 40 15.28 11.81 -7.25
N PRO A 41 15.41 10.98 -6.20
CA PRO A 41 14.31 10.70 -5.29
C PRO A 41 13.82 11.98 -4.61
N GLN A 42 12.49 12.12 -4.50
CA GLN A 42 11.87 13.25 -3.82
C GLN A 42 11.18 12.78 -2.54
N TRP A 43 9.88 13.04 -2.41
CA TRP A 43 9.11 12.83 -1.20
C TRP A 43 7.96 11.88 -1.47
N HIS A 44 7.60 11.10 -0.46
CA HIS A 44 6.35 10.36 -0.44
C HIS A 44 5.66 10.60 0.91
N ARG A 45 4.33 10.44 0.94
CA ARG A 45 3.59 10.51 2.20
C ARG A 45 3.57 9.12 2.84
N PRO A 46 4.05 8.94 4.09
CA PRO A 46 4.09 7.63 4.74
C PRO A 46 2.73 7.19 5.31
N VAL A 47 1.70 8.02 5.17
CA VAL A 47 0.36 7.79 5.71
C VAL A 47 -0.72 7.99 4.64
N VAL A 48 -1.82 7.28 4.80
CA VAL A 48 -3.03 7.44 3.99
C VAL A 48 -4.02 8.28 4.78
N TRP A 49 -4.47 9.39 4.20
CA TRP A 49 -5.60 10.15 4.73
C TRP A 49 -6.87 9.68 4.06
N LEU A 50 -7.84 9.28 4.87
CA LEU A 50 -9.13 8.80 4.40
C LEU A 50 -10.22 9.39 5.26
N ALA A 51 -11.22 9.97 4.60
CA ALA A 51 -12.45 10.40 5.22
C ALA A 51 -13.56 9.41 4.87
N TYR A 52 -14.30 8.96 5.88
CA TYR A 52 -15.45 8.08 5.70
C TYR A 52 -16.54 8.44 6.70
N TRP A 53 -17.78 8.13 6.33
CA TRP A 53 -18.92 8.29 7.22
C TRP A 53 -18.80 7.36 8.43
N ASN A 54 -19.05 7.87 9.63
CA ASN A 54 -19.08 7.05 10.85
C ASN A 54 -20.32 6.14 10.89
N LYS A 55 -20.41 5.22 9.93
CA LYS A 55 -21.38 4.14 9.81
C LYS A 55 -20.73 2.78 9.57
N PHE A 56 -19.41 2.74 9.38
CA PHE A 56 -18.69 1.51 9.08
C PHE A 56 -18.09 0.88 10.36
N GLY A 57 -18.12 -0.44 10.39
CA GLY A 57 -17.27 -1.28 11.22
C GLY A 57 -16.02 -1.68 10.44
N MET A 58 -14.88 -1.74 11.11
CA MET A 58 -13.58 -2.05 10.53
C MET A 58 -12.85 -3.06 11.43
N PRO A 59 -12.04 -3.98 10.86
CA PRO A 59 -11.14 -4.80 11.65
C PRO A 59 -10.15 -3.94 12.44
N GLU A 60 -9.89 -4.31 13.70
CA GLU A 60 -8.94 -3.62 14.59
C GLU A 60 -7.52 -3.65 14.01
N LYS A 61 -7.14 -4.77 13.38
CA LYS A 61 -5.87 -4.94 12.69
C LYS A 61 -6.06 -4.86 11.17
N GLN A 62 -5.52 -3.81 10.56
CA GLN A 62 -5.49 -3.64 9.11
C GLN A 62 -4.38 -4.48 8.45
N PRO A 63 -4.52 -4.84 7.17
CA PRO A 63 -3.46 -5.54 6.43
C PRO A 63 -2.17 -4.72 6.37
N ALA A 64 -1.03 -5.38 6.61
CA ALA A 64 0.27 -4.70 6.65
C ALA A 64 0.76 -4.18 5.29
N TYR A 65 0.21 -4.69 4.18
CA TYR A 65 0.74 -4.50 2.82
C TYR A 65 -0.18 -3.70 1.88
N LEU A 66 -1.49 -3.66 2.14
CA LEU A 66 -2.47 -2.98 1.28
C LEU A 66 -2.85 -1.58 1.79
N GLY A 67 -2.58 -1.27 3.06
CA GLY A 67 -3.04 -0.03 3.68
C GLY A 67 -4.53 -0.12 4.03
N VAL A 68 -5.34 0.83 3.54
CA VAL A 68 -6.78 0.86 3.81
C VAL A 68 -7.50 -0.15 2.92
N ASP A 69 -8.03 -1.20 3.53
CA ASP A 69 -8.83 -2.21 2.85
C ASP A 69 -10.34 -1.96 3.08
N THR A 70 -10.98 -1.26 2.15
CA THR A 70 -12.42 -0.93 2.24
C THR A 70 -13.32 -2.14 2.03
N ASP A 71 -12.83 -3.20 1.38
CA ASP A 71 -13.60 -4.42 1.15
C ASP A 71 -13.73 -5.25 2.44
N SER A 72 -12.81 -5.05 3.39
CA SER A 72 -12.91 -5.61 4.74
C SER A 72 -13.92 -4.90 5.66
N TRP A 73 -14.54 -3.81 5.22
CA TRP A 73 -15.46 -3.01 6.04
C TRP A 73 -16.90 -3.48 5.87
N TRP A 74 -17.72 -3.25 6.89
CA TRP A 74 -19.16 -3.51 6.83
C TRP A 74 -19.95 -2.33 7.38
N VAL A 75 -21.22 -2.23 7.01
CA VAL A 75 -22.12 -1.26 7.61
C VAL A 75 -22.50 -1.75 9.00
N ASP A 76 -22.20 -0.93 10.01
CA ASP A 76 -22.66 -1.14 11.37
C ASP A 76 -24.06 -0.52 11.50
N PRO A 77 -25.13 -1.34 11.69
CA PRO A 77 -26.50 -0.84 11.72
C PRO A 77 -26.78 0.16 12.84
N VAL A 78 -26.03 0.10 13.95
CA VAL A 78 -26.20 1.03 15.08
C VAL A 78 -25.63 2.38 14.70
N LYS A 79 -24.41 2.39 14.16
CA LYS A 79 -23.75 3.63 13.72
C LYS A 79 -24.50 4.27 12.55
N GLU A 80 -25.01 3.48 11.61
CA GLU A 80 -25.82 3.98 10.50
C GLU A 80 -27.10 4.68 10.97
N LYS A 81 -27.84 4.07 11.91
CA LYS A 81 -29.04 4.69 12.48
C LYS A 81 -28.70 5.98 13.24
N ALA A 82 -27.62 6.00 14.00
CA ALA A 82 -27.15 7.20 14.72
C ALA A 82 -26.76 8.31 13.74
N LEU A 83 -26.07 7.97 12.66
CA LEU A 83 -25.72 8.91 11.60
C LEU A 83 -26.97 9.49 10.93
N ALA A 84 -27.93 8.64 10.57
CA ALA A 84 -29.19 9.05 9.97
C ALA A 84 -30.01 9.95 10.90
N ALA A 85 -30.06 9.67 12.20
CA ALA A 85 -30.74 10.52 13.18
C ALA A 85 -30.06 11.90 13.32
N LYS A 86 -28.72 11.93 13.33
CA LYS A 86 -27.94 13.17 13.46
C LYS A 86 -28.17 14.15 12.30
N TYR A 87 -28.32 13.64 11.09
CA TYR A 87 -28.47 14.46 9.88
C TYR A 87 -29.93 14.54 9.38
N LYS A 88 -30.91 14.00 10.12
CA LYS A 88 -32.34 14.08 9.78
C LYS A 88 -32.98 15.45 10.00
N SER A 89 -32.29 16.44 10.59
CA SER A 89 -32.84 17.77 10.90
C SER A 89 -32.52 18.85 9.85
N GLY A 90 -32.60 18.50 8.56
CA GLY A 90 -32.30 19.43 7.48
C GLY A 90 -33.13 19.13 6.24
N ASN A 91 -34.44 19.29 6.36
CA ASN A 91 -35.39 19.65 5.31
C ASN A 91 -36.65 20.20 5.98
#